data_AF-A0A2V9PQC0-F1
#
_entry.id   AF-A0A2V9PQC0-F1
#
_cell.length_a   1.000
_cell.length_b   1.000
_cell.length_c   1.000
_cell.angle_alpha   90.00
_cell.angle_beta   90.00
_cell.angle_gamma   90.00
#
_symmetry.space_group_name_H-M   'P 1'
#
loop_
_entity.id
_entity.type
_entity.pdbx_description
1 polymer ?
#
loop_
_entity_poly.entity_id
_entity_poly.type
_entity_poly.pdbx_seq_one_letter_code
_entity_poly.pdbx_strand_id
1 'polypeptide(L)'
;MSTSIVIRDFRLSFIYTELCLEVISGKIRPTPGFAFLSQGNIYKDMFEAVQAPRDPLGLQPPWREGESQRFWKRYLPGAVLDAVSGRQAWERLVPVRSRLPLAVKGWARGQVLLEGFYYPHGLALLITVKCQEALTLSEVVKLAYAIRRSERFSVQNNQQRLTLNLGALSQRALDSMRSAALAPTAAKGVQREPFTLFTVVRAEGDGLTTEVATNGDIHNALEAITEWPPDPAAVTLPSMSDVSCLPLKLGIAKGSLLYAHQRGRVVWFPGLFTSQDKTISSLACYHRNHLFGSMQVDSLGGVVAGTAAWLRNGMPLSALARPHWTCARNACECLETIYGGDKRLTYRSQSLKRQIQQNDLADLNELRRAFAPGIAVLT
;
A
#
# COMPACT_ATOMS: atom_id res chain seq x y z
N MET A 1 34.34 9.54 21.04
CA MET A 1 33.36 10.53 20.55
C MET A 1 32.21 9.73 19.94
N SER A 2 30.96 9.97 20.36
CA SER A 2 29.82 9.26 19.77
C SER A 2 29.52 9.81 18.38
N THR A 3 29.45 8.95 17.38
CA THR A 3 29.06 9.31 16.02
C THR A 3 27.55 9.44 15.90
N SER A 4 27.09 10.59 15.41
CA SER A 4 25.67 10.86 15.15
C SER A 4 25.10 9.90 14.11
N ILE A 5 23.81 9.58 14.23
CA ILE A 5 23.08 8.76 13.23
C ILE A 5 23.04 9.51 11.89
N VAL A 6 23.53 8.85 10.83
CA VAL A 6 23.48 9.32 9.45
C VAL A 6 22.74 8.28 8.59
N ILE A 7 21.60 8.67 8.05
CA ILE A 7 20.82 7.89 7.08
C ILE A 7 21.33 8.22 5.68
N ARG A 8 21.68 7.20 4.90
CA ARG A 8 22.25 7.33 3.54
C ARG A 8 21.32 6.86 2.43
N ASP A 9 20.29 6.09 2.76
CA ASP A 9 19.26 5.62 1.85
C ASP A 9 17.97 5.39 2.64
N PHE A 10 16.88 6.02 2.22
CA PHE A 10 15.55 5.72 2.74
C PHE A 10 14.50 5.68 1.62
N ARG A 11 13.40 5.00 1.94
CA ARG A 11 12.20 4.93 1.10
C ARG A 11 11.01 5.46 1.86
N LEU A 12 10.28 6.38 1.24
CA LEU A 12 9.01 6.90 1.71
C LEU A 12 7.96 6.66 0.64
N SER A 13 6.96 5.84 0.95
CA SER A 13 5.88 5.52 0.03
C SER A 13 4.53 6.00 0.55
N PHE A 14 3.70 6.46 -0.37
CA PHE A 14 2.32 6.85 -0.14
C PHE A 14 1.41 5.96 -0.99
N ILE A 15 0.38 5.41 -0.35
CA ILE A 15 -0.63 4.57 -0.97
C ILE A 15 -1.93 5.36 -0.97
N TYR A 16 -2.40 5.71 -2.16
CA TYR A 16 -3.72 6.32 -2.34
C TYR A 16 -4.65 5.25 -2.90
N THR A 17 -5.82 5.09 -2.30
CA THR A 17 -6.87 4.22 -2.80
C THR A 17 -8.12 5.06 -3.06
N GLU A 18 -8.77 4.78 -4.18
CA GLU A 18 -10.05 5.37 -4.56
C GLU A 18 -11.05 4.24 -4.81
N LEU A 19 -12.06 4.16 -3.96
CA LEU A 19 -13.08 3.14 -4.00
C LEU A 19 -14.21 3.53 -4.94
N CYS A 20 -14.45 2.71 -5.96
CA CYS A 20 -15.46 2.92 -6.99
C CYS A 20 -16.48 1.77 -6.99
N LEU A 21 -17.16 1.52 -5.86
CA LEU A 21 -18.16 0.45 -5.76
C LEU A 21 -19.29 0.57 -6.78
N GLU A 22 -19.56 1.78 -7.24
CA GLU A 22 -20.56 2.03 -8.28
C GLU A 22 -20.26 1.29 -9.60
N VAL A 23 -18.99 1.02 -9.90
CA VAL A 23 -18.56 0.24 -11.07
C VAL A 23 -19.03 -1.22 -10.96
N ILE A 24 -18.75 -1.88 -9.83
CA ILE A 24 -19.14 -3.29 -9.61
C ILE A 24 -20.62 -3.45 -9.26
N SER A 25 -21.30 -2.37 -8.87
CA SER A 25 -22.75 -2.33 -8.75
C SER A 25 -23.48 -2.14 -10.09
N GLY A 26 -22.75 -1.77 -11.16
CA GLY A 26 -23.30 -1.50 -12.49
C GLY A 26 -23.89 -0.10 -12.68
N LYS A 27 -23.82 0.77 -11.67
CA LYS A 27 -24.27 2.17 -11.75
C LYS A 27 -23.37 3.02 -12.66
N ILE A 28 -22.06 2.77 -12.63
CA ILE A 28 -21.09 3.40 -13.52
C ILE A 28 -20.55 2.34 -14.49
N ARG A 29 -20.58 2.67 -15.78
CA ARG A 29 -20.00 1.81 -16.82
C ARG A 29 -18.57 2.25 -17.12
N PRO A 30 -17.59 1.32 -17.10
CA PRO A 30 -16.26 1.59 -17.61
C PRO A 30 -16.27 1.90 -19.11
N THR A 31 -15.20 2.53 -19.60
CA THR A 31 -14.95 2.66 -21.03
C THR A 31 -14.76 1.28 -21.67
N PRO A 32 -14.95 1.11 -23.00
CA PRO A 32 -14.84 -0.20 -23.65
C PRO A 32 -13.52 -0.93 -23.37
N GLY A 33 -12.39 -0.23 -23.37
CA GLY A 33 -11.08 -0.81 -23.03
C GLY A 33 -10.97 -1.27 -21.57
N PHE A 34 -11.78 -0.72 -20.67
CA PHE A 34 -11.78 -1.05 -19.24
C PHE A 34 -13.04 -1.81 -18.80
N ALA A 35 -13.81 -2.39 -19.72
CA ALA A 35 -15.02 -3.15 -19.42
C ALA A 35 -14.79 -4.27 -18.38
N PHE A 36 -13.56 -4.81 -18.34
CA PHE A 36 -13.10 -5.80 -17.39
C PHE A 36 -13.27 -5.40 -15.91
N LEU A 37 -13.33 -4.11 -15.58
CA LEU A 37 -13.53 -3.65 -14.20
C LEU A 37 -14.91 -4.01 -13.65
N SER A 38 -15.91 -4.17 -14.51
CA SER A 38 -17.31 -4.43 -14.10
C SER A 38 -17.75 -5.88 -14.27
N GLN A 39 -16.96 -6.71 -14.97
CA GLN A 39 -17.38 -8.04 -15.40
C GLN A 39 -16.31 -9.09 -15.13
N GLY A 40 -16.62 -10.04 -14.25
CA GLY A 40 -15.66 -11.05 -13.79
C GLY A 40 -15.12 -11.98 -14.89
N ASN A 41 -15.89 -12.29 -15.95
CA ASN A 41 -15.37 -13.10 -17.06
C ASN A 41 -14.38 -12.31 -17.92
N ILE A 42 -14.73 -11.07 -18.30
CA ILE A 42 -13.84 -10.18 -19.05
C ILE A 42 -12.57 -9.89 -18.25
N TYR A 43 -12.67 -9.75 -16.92
CA TYR A 43 -11.50 -9.64 -16.05
C TYR A 43 -10.55 -10.83 -16.20
N LYS A 44 -11.06 -12.06 -16.19
CA LYS A 44 -10.21 -13.27 -16.27
C LYS A 44 -9.47 -13.28 -17.60
N ASP A 45 -10.18 -13.08 -18.70
CA ASP A 45 -9.62 -13.06 -20.05
C ASP A 45 -8.56 -11.95 -20.20
N MET A 46 -8.86 -10.76 -19.68
CA MET A 46 -7.92 -9.64 -19.65
C MET A 46 -6.68 -9.96 -18.82
N PHE A 47 -6.84 -10.55 -17.63
CA PHE A 47 -5.70 -10.86 -16.77
C PHE A 47 -4.75 -11.90 -17.40
N GLU A 48 -5.32 -12.85 -18.15
CA GLU A 48 -4.54 -13.81 -18.95
C GLU A 48 -3.83 -13.10 -20.12
N ALA A 49 -4.49 -12.14 -20.77
CA ALA A 49 -3.90 -11.32 -21.82
C ALA A 49 -2.73 -10.45 -21.34
N VAL A 50 -2.80 -9.84 -20.14
CA VAL A 50 -1.69 -9.00 -19.62
C VAL A 50 -0.47 -9.80 -19.17
N GLN A 51 -0.62 -11.11 -18.95
CA GLN A 51 0.54 -11.99 -18.75
C GLN A 51 1.23 -12.35 -20.06
N ALA A 52 0.50 -12.28 -21.18
CA ALA A 52 1.11 -12.39 -22.49
C ALA A 52 1.80 -11.06 -22.88
N PRO A 53 2.91 -11.09 -23.63
CA PRO A 53 3.71 -9.90 -23.98
C PRO A 53 3.01 -8.88 -24.93
N ARG A 54 1.68 -8.89 -25.07
CA ARG A 54 0.93 -8.09 -26.06
C ARG A 54 -0.42 -7.57 -25.56
N ASP A 55 -0.45 -6.89 -24.42
CA ASP A 55 -1.65 -6.14 -24.02
C ASP A 55 -1.75 -4.77 -24.75
N PRO A 56 -2.83 -4.50 -25.51
CA PRO A 56 -2.99 -3.26 -26.28
C PRO A 56 -3.16 -2.00 -25.41
N LEU A 57 -3.50 -2.14 -24.12
CA LEU A 57 -3.70 -1.02 -23.20
C LEU A 57 -2.41 -0.70 -22.40
N GLY A 58 -1.33 -1.45 -22.62
CA GLY A 58 -0.08 -1.30 -21.87
C GLY A 58 -0.24 -1.68 -20.39
N LEU A 59 -1.24 -2.50 -20.07
CA LEU A 59 -1.45 -3.08 -18.76
C LEU A 59 -0.49 -4.24 -18.54
N GLN A 60 -0.18 -4.48 -17.26
CA GLN A 60 0.80 -5.47 -16.83
C GLN A 60 0.32 -6.15 -15.55
N PRO A 61 0.82 -7.35 -15.22
CA PRO A 61 0.64 -7.89 -13.88
C PRO A 61 1.23 -6.94 -12.82
N PRO A 62 0.77 -7.02 -11.55
CA PRO A 62 1.23 -6.11 -10.52
C PRO A 62 2.67 -6.37 -10.07
N TRP A 63 3.20 -7.56 -10.34
CA TRP A 63 4.62 -7.88 -10.21
C TRP A 63 5.42 -7.48 -11.46
N ARG A 64 6.74 -7.48 -11.35
CA ARG A 64 7.63 -7.28 -12.48
C ARG A 64 8.21 -8.63 -12.87
N GLU A 65 8.35 -8.85 -14.17
CA GLU A 65 8.98 -10.05 -14.71
C GLU A 65 10.40 -10.21 -14.14
N GLY A 66 10.78 -11.43 -13.79
CA GLY A 66 12.09 -11.75 -13.21
C GLY A 66 12.33 -11.25 -11.78
N GLU A 67 11.47 -10.40 -11.20
CA GLU A 67 11.63 -9.93 -9.83
C GLU A 67 10.97 -10.89 -8.81
N SER A 68 11.71 -11.30 -7.79
CA SER A 68 11.14 -12.11 -6.70
C SER A 68 10.25 -11.25 -5.78
N GLN A 69 8.94 -11.23 -6.05
CA GLN A 69 7.94 -10.53 -5.25
C GLN A 69 7.31 -11.49 -4.22
N ARG A 70 7.92 -11.58 -3.03
CA ARG A 70 7.49 -12.49 -1.94
C ARG A 70 6.04 -12.29 -1.49
N PHE A 71 5.52 -11.06 -1.54
CA PHE A 71 4.13 -10.77 -1.23
C PHE A 71 3.21 -11.54 -2.17
N TRP A 72 3.30 -11.29 -3.48
CA TRP A 72 2.43 -11.94 -4.48
C TRP A 72 2.56 -13.47 -4.46
N LYS A 73 3.78 -14.00 -4.36
CA LYS A 73 4.03 -15.46 -4.29
C LYS A 73 3.32 -16.15 -3.10
N ARG A 74 3.10 -15.42 -2.02
CA ARG A 74 2.49 -15.93 -0.78
C ARG A 74 1.02 -15.51 -0.66
N TYR A 75 0.60 -14.46 -1.35
CA TYR A 75 -0.79 -14.05 -1.47
C TYR A 75 -1.56 -14.98 -2.42
N LEU A 76 -0.86 -15.48 -3.44
CA LEU A 76 -1.35 -16.45 -4.43
C LEU A 76 -0.72 -17.83 -4.15
N PRO A 77 -1.27 -18.61 -3.20
CA PRO A 77 -0.65 -19.86 -2.77
C PRO A 77 -0.48 -20.83 -3.94
N GLY A 78 0.70 -21.43 -4.04
CA GLY A 78 1.05 -22.40 -5.10
C GLY A 78 1.34 -21.78 -6.47
N ALA A 79 1.28 -20.46 -6.62
CA ALA A 79 1.49 -19.82 -7.91
C ALA A 79 2.97 -19.61 -8.25
N VAL A 80 3.35 -20.02 -9.45
CA VAL A 80 4.40 -19.33 -10.21
C VAL A 80 3.75 -18.06 -10.74
N LEU A 81 4.33 -16.90 -10.45
CA LEU A 81 3.68 -15.61 -10.74
C LEU A 81 3.31 -15.49 -12.23
N ASP A 82 4.14 -16.00 -13.12
CA ASP A 82 3.92 -15.95 -14.58
C ASP A 82 2.94 -17.02 -15.09
N ALA A 83 2.30 -17.77 -14.19
CA ALA A 83 1.29 -18.80 -14.50
C ALA A 83 -0.01 -18.61 -13.70
N VAL A 84 -0.22 -17.42 -13.10
CA VAL A 84 -1.44 -17.11 -12.35
C VAL A 84 -2.61 -16.99 -13.33
N SER A 85 -3.60 -17.87 -13.25
CA SER A 85 -4.77 -17.79 -14.14
C SER A 85 -5.64 -16.58 -13.85
N GLY A 86 -6.43 -16.15 -14.83
CA GLY A 86 -7.39 -15.07 -14.66
C GLY A 86 -8.42 -15.37 -13.57
N ARG A 87 -8.80 -16.66 -13.43
CA ARG A 87 -9.67 -17.13 -12.34
C ARG A 87 -9.04 -16.89 -10.97
N GLN A 88 -7.79 -17.32 -10.78
CA GLN A 88 -7.10 -17.13 -9.51
C GLN A 88 -6.93 -15.64 -9.17
N ALA A 89 -6.63 -14.82 -10.18
CA ALA A 89 -6.52 -13.37 -10.04
C ALA A 89 -7.85 -12.72 -9.62
N TRP A 90 -8.98 -13.14 -10.21
CA TRP A 90 -10.32 -12.66 -9.86
C TRP A 90 -10.74 -13.06 -8.44
N GLU A 91 -10.55 -14.33 -8.08
CA GLU A 91 -10.86 -14.85 -6.75
C GLU A 91 -10.04 -14.14 -5.66
N ARG A 92 -8.82 -13.71 -5.99
CA ARG A 92 -7.92 -13.01 -5.08
C ARG A 92 -7.91 -11.49 -5.27
N LEU A 93 -8.79 -10.94 -6.10
CA LEU A 93 -8.90 -9.51 -6.41
C LEU A 93 -7.53 -8.86 -6.67
N VAL A 94 -6.73 -9.50 -7.53
CA VAL A 94 -5.43 -8.99 -7.96
C VAL A 94 -5.67 -7.75 -8.82
N PRO A 95 -4.92 -6.65 -8.68
CA PRO A 95 -5.05 -5.53 -9.61
C PRO A 95 -4.26 -5.78 -10.90
N VAL A 96 -4.58 -5.03 -11.94
CA VAL A 96 -3.67 -4.85 -13.08
C VAL A 96 -2.94 -3.53 -12.98
N ARG A 97 -1.63 -3.56 -13.23
CA ARG A 97 -0.77 -2.38 -13.20
C ARG A 97 -0.85 -1.65 -14.52
N SER A 98 -0.89 -0.33 -14.46
CA SER A 98 -0.83 0.54 -15.63
C SER A 98 0.39 1.45 -15.59
N ARG A 99 0.92 1.76 -16.78
CA ARG A 99 1.89 2.84 -16.93
C ARG A 99 1.17 4.18 -16.94
N LEU A 100 1.53 5.05 -16.00
CA LEU A 100 0.96 6.40 -15.93
C LEU A 100 1.63 7.33 -16.96
N PRO A 101 0.90 8.31 -17.53
CA PRO A 101 1.48 9.31 -18.43
C PRO A 101 2.32 10.38 -17.70
N LEU A 102 2.55 10.19 -16.39
CA LEU A 102 3.26 11.09 -15.50
C LEU A 102 4.60 10.48 -15.08
N ALA A 103 5.68 11.24 -15.24
CA ALA A 103 7.00 10.86 -14.76
C ALA A 103 7.69 12.03 -14.07
N VAL A 104 8.17 11.81 -12.84
CA VAL A 104 9.03 12.79 -12.16
C VAL A 104 10.44 12.67 -12.72
N LYS A 105 11.05 13.80 -13.10
CA LYS A 105 12.38 13.88 -13.69
C LYS A 105 13.28 14.82 -12.90
N GLY A 106 14.54 14.41 -12.71
CA GLY A 106 15.60 15.28 -12.18
C GLY A 106 15.41 15.72 -10.73
N TRP A 107 14.81 14.90 -9.86
CA TRP A 107 14.77 15.23 -8.44
C TRP A 107 16.17 15.03 -7.83
N ALA A 108 16.80 16.10 -7.37
CA ALA A 108 18.22 16.12 -7.02
C ALA A 108 18.62 15.12 -5.91
N ARG A 109 17.67 14.76 -5.04
CA ARG A 109 17.90 13.91 -3.87
C ARG A 109 17.68 12.41 -4.12
N GLY A 110 17.26 12.04 -5.33
CA GLY A 110 17.06 10.65 -5.71
C GLY A 110 15.97 10.44 -6.77
N GLN A 111 14.99 9.57 -6.48
CA GLN A 111 13.97 9.17 -7.46
C GLN A 111 12.57 9.19 -6.88
N VAL A 112 11.58 9.57 -7.69
CA VAL A 112 10.16 9.43 -7.37
C VAL A 112 9.52 8.53 -8.42
N LEU A 113 8.94 7.43 -7.96
CA LEU A 113 8.29 6.43 -8.80
C LEU A 113 6.78 6.48 -8.59
N LEU A 114 6.03 6.40 -9.69
CA LEU A 114 4.58 6.36 -9.67
C LEU A 114 4.10 5.07 -10.31
N GLU A 115 3.16 4.38 -9.67
CA GLU A 115 2.56 3.16 -10.19
C GLU A 115 1.06 3.16 -9.96
N GLY A 116 0.30 3.04 -11.04
CA GLY A 116 -1.17 2.95 -11.01
C GLY A 116 -1.64 1.51 -11.10
N PHE A 117 -2.71 1.19 -10.37
CA PHE A 117 -3.32 -0.12 -10.30
C PHE A 117 -4.84 0.00 -10.46
N TYR A 118 -5.41 -0.81 -11.34
CA TYR A 118 -6.85 -0.93 -11.51
C TYR A 118 -7.35 -2.20 -10.82
N TYR A 119 -8.28 -2.02 -9.90
CA TYR A 119 -9.07 -3.07 -9.28
C TYR A 119 -10.49 -3.04 -9.87
N PRO A 120 -11.22 -4.16 -9.92
CA PRO A 120 -12.63 -4.15 -10.29
C PRO A 120 -13.44 -3.12 -9.49
N HIS A 121 -13.13 -2.99 -8.20
CA HIS A 121 -13.81 -2.12 -7.24
C HIS A 121 -13.18 -0.74 -7.05
N GLY A 122 -12.11 -0.37 -7.77
CA GLY A 122 -11.45 0.92 -7.54
C GLY A 122 -10.08 1.09 -8.17
N LEU A 123 -9.41 2.16 -7.77
CA LEU A 123 -8.06 2.53 -8.22
C LEU A 123 -7.10 2.53 -7.03
N ALA A 124 -5.84 2.20 -7.27
CA ALA A 124 -4.77 2.49 -6.33
C ALA A 124 -3.60 3.16 -7.04
N LEU A 125 -2.99 4.13 -6.36
CA LEU A 125 -1.79 4.82 -6.78
C LEU A 125 -0.73 4.69 -5.70
N LEU A 126 0.44 4.20 -6.11
CA LEU A 126 1.64 4.19 -5.30
C LEU A 126 2.56 5.31 -5.75
N ILE A 127 3.01 6.14 -4.79
CA ILE A 127 4.10 7.09 -5.01
C ILE A 127 5.23 6.70 -4.06
N THR A 128 6.37 6.25 -4.59
CA THR A 128 7.56 5.90 -3.81
C THR A 128 8.68 6.89 -4.06
N VAL A 129 9.08 7.59 -3.01
CA VAL A 129 10.25 8.45 -2.98
C VAL A 129 11.43 7.66 -2.44
N LYS A 130 12.50 7.58 -3.23
CA LYS A 130 13.80 6.99 -2.85
C LYS A 130 14.79 8.13 -2.69
N CYS A 131 15.28 8.35 -1.48
CA CYS A 131 16.30 9.35 -1.21
C CYS A 131 17.64 8.65 -0.98
N GLN A 132 18.69 9.12 -1.65
CA GLN A 132 20.04 8.56 -1.58
C GLN A 132 21.04 9.68 -1.27
N GLU A 133 20.88 10.25 -0.09
CA GLU A 133 21.66 11.38 0.42
C GLU A 133 22.04 11.10 1.86
N ALA A 134 23.18 11.60 2.31
CA ALA A 134 23.62 11.48 3.70
C ALA A 134 22.94 12.58 4.53
N LEU A 135 22.03 12.17 5.42
CA LEU A 135 21.21 13.06 6.22
C LEU A 135 21.20 12.61 7.68
N THR A 136 21.23 13.56 8.61
CA THR A 136 20.91 13.29 10.02
C THR A 136 19.44 12.89 10.17
N LEU A 137 19.10 12.27 11.30
CA LEU A 137 17.71 11.90 11.58
C LEU A 137 16.74 13.09 11.53
N SER A 138 17.15 14.25 12.06
CA SER A 138 16.35 15.47 12.02
C SER A 138 16.13 15.97 10.58
N GLU A 139 17.16 15.92 9.75
CA GLU A 139 17.05 16.30 8.33
C GLU A 139 16.15 15.35 7.54
N VAL A 140 16.17 14.05 7.86
CA VAL A 140 15.24 13.08 7.28
C VAL A 140 13.80 13.40 7.64
N VAL A 141 13.49 13.73 8.89
CA VAL A 141 12.14 14.13 9.31
C VAL A 141 11.72 15.41 8.56
N LYS A 142 12.57 16.43 8.53
CA LYS A 142 12.30 17.68 7.80
C LYS A 142 12.03 17.42 6.31
N LEU A 143 12.85 16.59 5.67
CA LEU A 143 12.69 16.23 4.26
C LEU A 143 11.41 15.41 4.03
N ALA A 144 11.06 14.48 4.92
CA ALA A 144 9.82 13.70 4.82
C ALA A 144 8.58 14.61 4.88
N TYR A 145 8.60 15.63 5.75
CA TYR A 145 7.55 16.66 5.82
C TYR A 145 7.50 17.52 4.58
N ALA A 146 8.67 17.94 4.08
CA ALA A 146 8.76 18.68 2.82
C ALA A 146 8.15 17.84 1.68
N ILE A 147 8.56 16.58 1.51
CA ILE A 147 8.00 15.66 0.50
C ILE A 147 6.47 15.59 0.60
N ARG A 148 5.92 15.45 1.82
CA ARG A 148 4.47 15.34 2.02
C ARG A 148 3.73 16.64 1.69
N ARG A 149 4.28 17.81 2.04
CA ARG A 149 3.53 19.07 2.08
C ARG A 149 3.97 20.11 1.05
N SER A 150 5.26 20.32 0.86
CA SER A 150 5.80 21.52 0.20
C SER A 150 6.78 21.28 -0.95
N GLU A 151 7.44 20.13 -0.99
CA GLU A 151 8.40 19.75 -2.03
C GLU A 151 7.70 19.78 -3.40
N ARG A 152 8.36 20.37 -4.39
CA ARG A 152 7.82 20.50 -5.74
C ARG A 152 8.65 19.67 -6.71
N PHE A 153 7.97 18.75 -7.37
CA PHE A 153 8.58 17.84 -8.34
C PHE A 153 8.40 18.38 -9.76
N SER A 154 9.46 18.33 -10.56
CA SER A 154 9.39 18.54 -12.01
C SER A 154 8.79 17.27 -12.65
N VAL A 155 7.53 17.38 -13.07
CA VAL A 155 6.73 16.28 -13.64
C VAL A 155 6.60 16.48 -15.13
N GLN A 156 6.99 15.46 -15.89
CA GLN A 156 6.67 15.33 -17.29
C GLN A 156 5.32 14.63 -17.42
N ASN A 157 4.35 15.30 -18.05
CA ASN A 157 3.06 14.76 -18.43
C ASN A 157 2.97 14.76 -19.96
N ASN A 158 3.23 13.61 -20.59
CA ASN A 158 3.45 13.54 -22.04
C ASN A 158 4.54 14.54 -22.51
N GLN A 159 4.16 15.56 -23.29
CA GLN A 159 5.06 16.61 -23.79
C GLN A 159 5.09 17.86 -22.88
N GLN A 160 4.23 17.94 -21.87
CA GLN A 160 4.15 19.10 -20.99
C GLN A 160 5.01 18.92 -19.74
N ARG A 161 5.73 19.98 -19.37
CA ARG A 161 6.48 20.04 -18.10
C ARG A 161 5.68 20.83 -17.08
N LEU A 162 5.55 20.26 -15.88
CA LEU A 162 4.77 20.80 -14.79
C LEU A 162 5.59 20.76 -13.51
N THR A 163 5.22 21.61 -12.56
CA THR A 163 5.83 21.61 -11.22
C THR A 163 4.74 21.38 -10.19
N LEU A 164 4.67 20.17 -9.63
CA LEU A 164 3.59 19.71 -8.76
C LEU A 164 4.14 19.32 -7.38
N ASN A 165 3.40 19.62 -6.32
CA ASN A 165 3.64 18.99 -5.02
C ASN A 165 3.00 17.60 -4.96
N LEU A 166 3.23 16.84 -3.88
CA LEU A 166 2.74 15.47 -3.76
C LEU A 166 1.22 15.35 -3.90
N GLY A 167 0.45 16.26 -3.28
CA GLY A 167 -1.02 16.26 -3.36
C GLY A 167 -1.54 16.53 -4.78
N ALA A 168 -0.98 17.52 -5.47
CA ALA A 168 -1.35 17.79 -6.86
C ALA A 168 -0.90 16.67 -7.82
N LEU A 169 0.24 16.04 -7.54
CA LEU A 169 0.76 14.90 -8.29
C LEU A 169 -0.15 13.68 -8.14
N SER A 170 -0.56 13.33 -6.92
CA SER A 170 -1.44 12.19 -6.67
C SER A 170 -2.83 12.40 -7.26
N GLN A 171 -3.41 13.59 -7.08
CA GLN A 171 -4.70 13.95 -7.64
C GLN A 171 -4.67 13.86 -9.17
N ARG A 172 -3.68 14.46 -9.83
CA ARG A 172 -3.56 14.39 -11.30
C ARG A 172 -3.35 12.96 -11.81
N ALA A 173 -2.60 12.13 -11.09
CA ALA A 173 -2.41 10.72 -11.45
C ALA A 173 -3.71 9.92 -11.33
N LEU A 174 -4.44 10.06 -10.23
CA LEU A 174 -5.75 9.40 -10.04
C LEU A 174 -6.79 9.89 -11.05
N ASP A 175 -6.81 11.19 -11.35
CA ASP A 175 -7.70 11.74 -12.37
C ASP A 175 -7.37 11.20 -13.77
N SER A 176 -6.08 11.08 -14.10
CA SER A 176 -5.66 10.46 -15.36
C SER A 176 -6.09 8.99 -15.45
N MET A 177 -6.01 8.24 -14.34
CA MET A 177 -6.47 6.85 -14.30
C MET A 177 -7.98 6.77 -14.45
N ARG A 178 -8.72 7.62 -13.73
CA ARG A 178 -10.18 7.67 -13.77
C ARG A 178 -10.69 8.00 -15.17
N SER A 179 -10.14 9.03 -15.80
CA SER A 179 -10.52 9.46 -17.15
C SER A 179 -10.19 8.43 -18.24
N ALA A 180 -9.19 7.57 -18.01
CA ALA A 180 -8.90 6.47 -18.93
C ALA A 180 -9.93 5.33 -18.79
N ALA A 181 -10.29 4.99 -17.54
CA ALA A 181 -11.11 3.83 -17.23
C ALA A 181 -12.61 4.07 -17.23
N LEU A 182 -13.07 5.27 -16.91
CA LEU A 182 -14.48 5.60 -16.69
C LEU A 182 -14.94 6.72 -17.64
N ALA A 183 -16.27 6.81 -17.84
CA ALA A 183 -16.85 7.90 -18.60
C ALA A 183 -16.52 9.27 -17.97
N PRO A 184 -16.39 10.36 -18.75
CA PRO A 184 -16.07 11.69 -18.21
C PRO A 184 -17.04 12.21 -17.14
N THR A 185 -18.27 11.71 -17.13
CA THR A 185 -19.32 12.07 -16.16
C THR A 185 -19.30 11.20 -14.90
N ALA A 186 -18.40 10.21 -14.81
CA ALA A 186 -18.30 9.34 -13.65
C ALA A 186 -17.87 10.14 -12.41
N ALA A 187 -18.62 9.98 -11.33
CA ALA A 187 -18.28 10.60 -10.05
C ALA A 187 -16.92 10.08 -9.53
N LYS A 188 -16.22 10.93 -8.79
CA LYS A 188 -15.02 10.55 -8.06
C LYS A 188 -15.39 9.50 -6.99
N GLY A 189 -14.60 8.43 -6.91
CA GLY A 189 -14.77 7.42 -5.87
C GLY A 189 -14.42 7.94 -4.48
N VAL A 190 -14.74 7.16 -3.45
CA VAL A 190 -14.42 7.52 -2.06
C VAL A 190 -12.92 7.32 -1.85
N GLN A 191 -12.22 8.37 -1.43
CA GLN A 191 -10.80 8.32 -1.10
C GLN A 191 -10.60 8.36 0.42
N ARG A 192 -9.62 7.59 0.90
CA ARG A 192 -9.14 7.64 2.29
C ARG A 192 -7.85 8.47 2.35
N GLU A 193 -7.49 8.93 3.54
CA GLU A 193 -6.15 9.47 3.80
C GLU A 193 -5.08 8.48 3.34
N PRO A 194 -4.00 8.93 2.66
CA PRO A 194 -3.00 8.02 2.13
C PRO A 194 -2.31 7.24 3.23
N PHE A 195 -2.14 5.94 3.03
CA PHE A 195 -1.34 5.12 3.92
C PHE A 195 0.15 5.35 3.63
N THR A 196 0.97 5.61 4.66
CA THR A 196 2.39 5.87 4.50
C THR A 196 3.26 4.72 4.99
N LEU A 197 4.34 4.45 4.26
CA LEU A 197 5.35 3.49 4.63
C LEU A 197 6.73 4.12 4.51
N PHE A 198 7.46 4.18 5.60
CA PHE A 198 8.84 4.64 5.64
C PHE A 198 9.77 3.48 5.98
N THR A 199 10.95 3.44 5.35
CA THR A 199 11.96 2.41 5.61
C THR A 199 13.35 3.01 5.45
N VAL A 200 14.16 2.93 6.50
CA VAL A 200 15.60 3.16 6.38
C VAL A 200 16.20 1.95 5.70
N VAL A 201 16.93 2.18 4.61
CA VAL A 201 17.55 1.13 3.79
C VAL A 201 19.03 1.01 4.12
N ARG A 202 19.69 2.14 4.38
CA ARG A 202 21.10 2.22 4.78
C ARG A 202 21.31 3.37 5.75
N ALA A 203 21.96 3.10 6.89
CA ALA A 203 22.38 4.12 7.83
C ALA A 203 23.61 3.66 8.63
N GLU A 204 24.27 4.60 9.28
CA GLU A 204 25.42 4.40 10.16
C GLU A 204 25.32 5.34 11.37
N GLY A 205 26.16 5.10 12.39
CA GLY A 205 26.19 5.88 13.64
C GLY A 205 26.08 5.00 14.88
N ASP A 206 26.41 5.58 16.03
CA ASP A 206 26.39 4.87 17.29
C ASP A 206 24.97 4.70 17.84
N GLY A 207 24.79 3.72 18.73
CA GLY A 207 23.51 3.50 19.42
C GLY A 207 22.40 2.89 18.56
N LEU A 208 22.59 2.73 17.25
CA LEU A 208 21.57 2.18 16.34
C LEU A 208 21.09 0.78 16.74
N THR A 209 21.96 -0.06 17.31
CA THR A 209 21.60 -1.43 17.70
C THR A 209 21.05 -1.53 19.12
N THR A 210 21.11 -0.44 19.90
CA THR A 210 20.55 -0.38 21.26
C THR A 210 19.04 -0.20 21.20
N GLU A 211 18.35 -0.61 22.28
CA GLU A 211 16.90 -0.48 22.37
C GLU A 211 16.48 0.98 22.19
N VAL A 212 15.42 1.20 21.39
CA VAL A 212 14.94 2.56 21.12
C VAL A 212 14.35 3.13 22.40
N ALA A 213 14.99 4.18 22.93
CA ALA A 213 14.56 4.83 24.16
C ALA A 213 13.18 5.48 23.98
N THR A 214 12.30 5.27 24.97
CA THR A 214 11.06 6.03 25.10
C THR A 214 11.40 7.52 25.20
N ASN A 215 10.62 8.36 24.52
CA ASN A 215 10.83 9.79 24.37
C ASN A 215 12.20 10.25 23.81
N GLY A 216 12.98 9.35 23.20
CA GLY A 216 14.22 9.71 22.52
C GLY A 216 14.01 10.19 21.08
N ASP A 217 15.09 10.70 20.46
CA ASP A 217 15.07 11.25 19.09
C ASP A 217 14.56 10.27 18.03
N ILE A 218 14.93 8.98 18.15
CA ILE A 218 14.42 7.94 17.25
C ILE A 218 12.91 7.83 17.42
N HIS A 219 12.40 7.72 18.64
CA HIS A 219 10.97 7.62 18.88
C HIS A 219 10.20 8.84 18.35
N ASN A 220 10.71 10.05 18.59
CA ASN A 220 10.10 11.27 18.04
C ASN A 220 10.05 11.24 16.50
N ALA A 221 11.13 10.82 15.84
CA ALA A 221 11.17 10.71 14.39
C ALA A 221 10.21 9.65 13.83
N LEU A 222 10.09 8.50 14.52
CA LEU A 222 9.15 7.44 14.15
C LEU A 222 7.71 7.93 14.22
N GLU A 223 7.35 8.59 15.33
CA GLU A 223 6.02 9.19 15.52
C GLU A 223 5.72 10.24 14.46
N ALA A 224 6.66 11.18 14.25
CA ALA A 224 6.50 12.28 13.30
C ALA A 224 6.21 11.80 11.86
N ILE A 225 6.83 10.69 11.43
CA ILE A 225 6.72 10.14 10.06
C ILE A 225 5.54 9.17 9.92
N THR A 226 4.97 8.68 11.02
CA THR A 226 3.80 7.79 10.98
C THR A 226 2.47 8.52 11.15
N GLU A 227 2.40 9.50 12.06
CA GLU A 227 1.18 10.27 12.34
C GLU A 227 1.09 11.61 11.60
N TRP A 228 2.22 12.14 11.14
CA TRP A 228 2.28 13.43 10.43
C TRP A 228 1.64 14.63 11.17
N PRO A 229 1.88 14.81 12.49
CA PRO A 229 1.34 15.95 13.24
C PRO A 229 1.66 17.30 12.56
N PRO A 230 0.83 18.34 12.75
CA PRO A 230 1.13 19.67 12.21
C PRO A 230 2.49 20.20 12.68
N ASP A 231 2.79 20.02 13.97
CA ASP A 231 4.04 20.36 14.63
C ASP A 231 4.64 19.12 15.34
N PRO A 232 5.65 18.45 14.74
CA PRO A 232 6.27 17.26 15.34
C PRO A 232 7.10 17.55 16.60
N ALA A 233 7.53 18.80 16.82
CA ALA A 233 8.31 19.15 18.00
C ALA A 233 7.43 19.32 19.25
N ALA A 234 6.16 19.67 19.07
CA ALA A 234 5.20 19.88 20.15
C ALA A 234 4.36 18.63 20.50
N VAL A 235 4.53 17.51 19.78
CA VAL A 235 3.76 16.30 20.04
C VAL A 235 4.17 15.64 21.36
N THR A 236 3.16 15.32 22.16
CA THR A 236 3.32 14.41 23.28
C THR A 236 3.41 12.99 22.74
N LEU A 237 4.57 12.35 22.94
CA LEU A 237 4.81 11.01 22.43
C LEU A 237 3.98 9.98 23.21
N PRO A 238 3.28 9.05 22.53
CA PRO A 238 2.58 7.96 23.20
C PRO A 238 3.57 7.02 23.87
N SER A 239 3.13 6.19 24.82
CA SER A 239 4.01 5.11 25.31
C SER A 239 4.31 4.14 24.16
N MET A 240 5.53 3.58 24.14
CA MET A 240 5.91 2.51 23.20
C MET A 240 5.00 1.27 23.32
N SER A 241 4.30 1.10 24.44
CA SER A 241 3.27 0.07 24.64
C SER A 241 1.93 0.37 23.96
N ASP A 242 1.60 1.64 23.78
CA ASP A 242 0.31 2.10 23.25
C ASP A 242 0.34 2.11 21.72
N VAL A 243 1.53 2.34 21.18
CA VAL A 243 1.85 2.17 19.75
C VAL A 243 2.27 0.74 19.47
N SER A 244 2.02 0.31 18.24
CA SER A 244 2.16 -1.10 17.91
C SER A 244 3.60 -1.41 17.51
N CYS A 245 4.48 -1.60 18.49
CA CYS A 245 5.80 -2.18 18.28
C CYS A 245 5.66 -3.68 18.01
N LEU A 246 5.70 -4.06 16.73
CA LEU A 246 5.40 -5.44 16.35
C LEU A 246 6.60 -6.37 16.61
N PRO A 247 6.38 -7.55 17.22
CA PRO A 247 7.46 -8.44 17.62
C PRO A 247 8.22 -8.95 16.40
N LEU A 248 9.55 -8.86 16.48
CA LEU A 248 10.45 -9.38 15.48
C LEU A 248 10.97 -10.77 15.88
N LYS A 249 11.51 -11.52 14.92
CA LYS A 249 12.10 -12.84 15.19
C LYS A 249 13.24 -12.72 16.21
N LEU A 250 13.41 -13.74 17.06
CA LEU A 250 14.57 -13.89 17.95
C LEU A 250 15.89 -13.73 17.17
N GLY A 251 16.85 -13.03 17.77
CA GLY A 251 18.19 -12.79 17.21
C GLY A 251 18.33 -11.53 16.35
N ILE A 252 17.28 -10.73 16.21
CA ILE A 252 17.37 -9.41 15.57
C ILE A 252 17.94 -8.39 16.57
N ALA A 253 18.69 -7.39 16.07
CA ALA A 253 19.28 -6.33 16.90
C ALA A 253 18.21 -5.64 17.77
N LYS A 254 18.53 -5.37 19.04
CA LYS A 254 17.58 -4.85 20.06
C LYS A 254 16.93 -3.53 19.66
N GLY A 255 17.62 -2.69 18.89
CA GLY A 255 17.07 -1.46 18.33
C GLY A 255 16.06 -1.66 17.21
N SER A 256 15.78 -2.89 16.79
CA SER A 256 14.90 -3.15 15.65
C SER A 256 13.45 -3.17 16.05
N LEU A 257 12.64 -2.40 15.34
CA LEU A 257 11.20 -2.36 15.55
C LEU A 257 10.47 -2.02 14.25
N LEU A 258 9.22 -2.47 14.19
CA LEU A 258 8.25 -2.00 13.21
C LEU A 258 7.24 -1.15 13.95
N TYR A 259 7.29 0.16 13.71
CA TYR A 259 6.40 1.15 14.33
C TYR A 259 5.14 1.29 13.50
N ALA A 260 3.97 1.22 14.13
CA ALA A 260 2.71 1.11 13.43
C ALA A 260 1.56 1.89 14.08
N HIS A 261 0.91 2.71 13.26
CA HIS A 261 -0.24 3.55 13.55
C HIS A 261 -1.40 3.30 12.59
N GLN A 262 -2.53 3.99 12.67
CA GLN A 262 -3.66 3.65 11.79
C GLN A 262 -3.32 3.76 10.29
N ARG A 263 -2.68 4.88 9.88
CA ARG A 263 -2.35 5.19 8.47
C ARG A 263 -0.85 5.26 8.16
N GLY A 264 0.01 4.84 9.10
CA GLY A 264 1.47 4.97 8.96
C GLY A 264 2.25 3.75 9.45
N ARG A 265 3.36 3.44 8.77
CA ARG A 265 4.32 2.40 9.16
C ARG A 265 5.75 2.91 9.02
N VAL A 266 6.61 2.62 9.99
CA VAL A 266 8.05 2.78 9.86
C VAL A 266 8.76 1.45 10.13
N VAL A 267 9.60 1.05 9.17
CA VAL A 267 10.53 -0.08 9.29
C VAL A 267 11.89 0.44 9.75
N TRP A 268 12.23 0.17 11.01
CA TRP A 268 13.49 0.57 11.61
C TRP A 268 14.26 -0.68 12.05
N PHE A 269 15.06 -1.25 11.14
CA PHE A 269 15.80 -2.51 11.35
C PHE A 269 17.33 -2.29 11.24
N PRO A 270 17.97 -1.73 12.28
CA PRO A 270 19.37 -1.35 12.28
C PRO A 270 20.31 -2.49 11.93
N GLY A 271 20.09 -3.69 12.47
CA GLY A 271 20.93 -4.85 12.12
C GLY A 271 20.94 -5.21 10.63
N LEU A 272 19.96 -4.73 9.84
CA LEU A 272 19.90 -4.93 8.40
C LEU A 272 20.40 -3.71 7.61
N PHE A 273 20.13 -2.48 8.04
CA PHE A 273 20.59 -1.28 7.32
C PHE A 273 22.02 -0.84 7.65
N THR A 274 22.62 -1.33 8.74
CA THR A 274 24.05 -1.14 9.06
C THR A 274 24.93 -2.26 8.53
N SER A 275 24.35 -3.33 7.97
CA SER A 275 25.11 -4.45 7.43
C SER A 275 25.99 -4.00 6.26
N GLN A 276 27.27 -4.35 6.31
CA GLN A 276 28.22 -4.08 5.22
C GLN A 276 28.07 -5.02 4.03
N ASP A 277 27.24 -6.07 4.14
CA ASP A 277 27.03 -7.04 3.06
C ASP A 277 26.09 -6.45 1.99
N LYS A 278 26.70 -5.95 0.91
CA LYS A 278 26.07 -5.07 -0.10
C LYS A 278 25.22 -5.79 -1.13
N THR A 279 25.22 -7.13 -1.14
CA THR A 279 24.84 -7.89 -2.34
C THR A 279 23.36 -7.78 -2.70
N ILE A 280 22.44 -7.64 -1.75
CA ILE A 280 21.03 -7.28 -2.00
C ILE A 280 20.49 -6.55 -0.77
N SER A 281 20.06 -5.29 -0.91
CA SER A 281 19.40 -4.60 0.21
C SER A 281 18.08 -5.29 0.54
N SER A 282 18.11 -6.20 1.52
CA SER A 282 16.94 -6.95 1.97
C SER A 282 15.78 -6.04 2.40
N LEU A 283 16.10 -4.84 2.90
CA LEU A 283 15.13 -3.83 3.33
C LEU A 283 14.46 -3.12 2.16
N ALA A 284 15.16 -2.91 1.05
CA ALA A 284 14.54 -2.45 -0.17
C ALA A 284 13.46 -3.42 -0.67
N CYS A 285 13.78 -4.71 -0.71
CA CYS A 285 12.83 -5.77 -1.06
C CYS A 285 11.70 -5.88 -0.02
N TYR A 286 12.01 -5.77 1.27
CA TYR A 286 11.03 -5.78 2.34
C TYR A 286 10.02 -4.64 2.20
N HIS A 287 10.52 -3.41 2.00
CA HIS A 287 9.68 -2.23 1.75
C HIS A 287 8.71 -2.47 0.59
N ARG A 288 9.20 -3.03 -0.52
CA ARG A 288 8.37 -3.29 -1.69
C ARG A 288 7.26 -4.31 -1.42
N ASN A 289 7.60 -5.41 -0.74
CA ASN A 289 6.61 -6.43 -0.39
C ASN A 289 5.57 -5.88 0.61
N HIS A 290 6.01 -5.08 1.57
CA HIS A 290 5.12 -4.43 2.53
C HIS A 290 4.22 -3.41 1.85
N LEU A 291 4.75 -2.59 0.94
CA LEU A 291 4.00 -1.62 0.16
C LEU A 291 2.84 -2.29 -0.60
N PHE A 292 3.10 -3.38 -1.31
CA PHE A 292 2.04 -4.13 -2.00
C PHE A 292 1.05 -4.79 -1.04
N GLY A 293 1.52 -5.35 0.07
CA GLY A 293 0.65 -5.89 1.09
C GLY A 293 -0.30 -4.84 1.67
N SER A 294 0.22 -3.67 2.01
CA SER A 294 -0.57 -2.56 2.55
C SER A 294 -1.53 -1.98 1.53
N MET A 295 -1.14 -1.90 0.25
CA MET A 295 -2.04 -1.51 -0.84
C MET A 295 -3.19 -2.50 -0.99
N GLN A 296 -2.90 -3.80 -0.98
CA GLN A 296 -3.91 -4.83 -1.09
C GLN A 296 -4.87 -4.78 0.11
N VAL A 297 -4.36 -4.69 1.34
CA VAL A 297 -5.19 -4.57 2.55
C VAL A 297 -6.07 -3.32 2.49
N ASP A 298 -5.51 -2.16 2.11
CA ASP A 298 -6.27 -0.90 2.07
C ASP A 298 -7.38 -0.93 1.01
N SER A 299 -7.08 -1.50 -0.17
CA SER A 299 -8.03 -1.68 -1.26
C SER A 299 -9.17 -2.63 -0.87
N LEU A 300 -8.85 -3.80 -0.30
CA LEU A 300 -9.85 -4.78 0.15
C LEU A 300 -10.68 -4.26 1.33
N GLY A 301 -10.03 -3.58 2.28
CA GLY A 301 -10.68 -2.93 3.41
C GLY A 301 -11.70 -1.88 2.97
N GLY A 302 -11.39 -1.12 1.92
CA GLY A 302 -12.33 -0.21 1.26
C GLY A 302 -13.61 -0.91 0.80
N VAL A 303 -13.50 -2.06 0.13
CA VAL A 303 -14.68 -2.84 -0.32
C VAL A 303 -15.52 -3.31 0.86
N VAL A 304 -14.86 -3.85 1.89
CA VAL A 304 -15.53 -4.36 3.09
C VAL A 304 -16.26 -3.24 3.82
N ALA A 305 -15.60 -2.13 4.11
CA ALA A 305 -16.19 -0.98 4.79
C ALA A 305 -17.33 -0.34 3.99
N GLY A 306 -17.12 -0.16 2.68
CA GLY A 306 -18.14 0.42 1.80
C GLY A 306 -19.38 -0.47 1.67
N THR A 307 -19.19 -1.79 1.58
CA THR A 307 -20.31 -2.75 1.54
C THR A 307 -21.02 -2.82 2.88
N ALA A 308 -20.30 -2.89 4.00
CA ALA A 308 -20.89 -2.86 5.34
C ALA A 308 -21.72 -1.58 5.56
N ALA A 309 -21.22 -0.42 5.11
CA ALA A 309 -21.99 0.82 5.15
C ALA A 309 -23.30 0.75 4.34
N TRP A 310 -23.31 0.10 3.18
CA TRP A 310 -24.56 -0.11 2.42
C TRP A 310 -25.55 -1.01 3.18
N LEU A 311 -25.06 -2.06 3.84
CA LEU A 311 -25.90 -2.92 4.68
C LEU A 311 -26.52 -2.16 5.86
N ARG A 312 -25.71 -1.35 6.57
CA ARG A 312 -26.19 -0.48 7.66
C ARG A 312 -27.25 0.52 7.19
N ASN A 313 -27.17 0.96 5.94
CA ASN A 313 -28.15 1.84 5.30
C ASN A 313 -29.36 1.09 4.72
N GLY A 314 -29.55 -0.19 5.08
CA GLY A 314 -30.76 -0.95 4.76
C GLY A 314 -30.73 -1.70 3.42
N MET A 315 -29.60 -1.70 2.69
CA MET A 315 -29.47 -2.53 1.48
C MET A 315 -29.19 -3.98 1.89
N PRO A 316 -30.07 -4.95 1.63
CA PRO A 316 -29.78 -6.34 1.96
C PRO A 316 -28.73 -6.93 1.01
N LEU A 317 -27.95 -7.91 1.48
CA LEU A 317 -26.94 -8.61 0.66
C LEU A 317 -27.51 -9.19 -0.65
N SER A 318 -28.76 -9.66 -0.61
CA SER A 318 -29.47 -10.21 -1.78
C SER A 318 -29.78 -9.16 -2.85
N ALA A 319 -29.77 -7.87 -2.51
CA ALA A 319 -29.98 -6.77 -3.46
C ALA A 319 -28.66 -6.29 -4.11
N LEU A 320 -27.50 -6.80 -3.69
CA LEU A 320 -26.24 -6.46 -4.33
C LEU A 320 -26.15 -7.07 -5.73
N ALA A 321 -25.69 -6.29 -6.69
CA ALA A 321 -25.33 -6.80 -8.01
C ALA A 321 -24.32 -7.94 -7.89
N ARG A 322 -24.43 -8.95 -8.76
CA ARG A 322 -23.58 -10.16 -8.69
C ARG A 322 -22.07 -9.88 -8.67
N PRO A 323 -21.52 -8.93 -9.47
CA PRO A 323 -20.10 -8.59 -9.39
C PRO A 323 -19.74 -7.99 -8.02
N HIS A 324 -20.54 -7.03 -7.52
CA HIS A 324 -20.35 -6.47 -6.17
C HIS A 324 -20.35 -7.57 -5.11
N TRP A 325 -21.40 -8.38 -5.05
CA TRP A 325 -21.52 -9.47 -4.08
C TRP A 325 -20.28 -10.38 -4.09
N THR A 326 -19.79 -10.73 -5.28
CA THR A 326 -18.61 -11.58 -5.46
C THR A 326 -17.35 -10.90 -4.97
N CYS A 327 -17.12 -9.62 -5.32
CA CYS A 327 -15.98 -8.85 -4.84
C CYS A 327 -16.00 -8.68 -3.32
N ALA A 328 -17.16 -8.40 -2.73
CA ALA A 328 -17.30 -8.24 -1.29
C ALA A 328 -16.96 -9.55 -0.53
N ARG A 329 -17.48 -10.68 -1.01
CA ARG A 329 -17.14 -12.00 -0.43
C ARG A 329 -15.66 -12.31 -0.57
N ASN A 330 -15.10 -12.16 -1.78
CA ASN A 330 -13.69 -12.44 -2.04
C ASN A 330 -12.77 -11.53 -1.20
N ALA A 331 -13.17 -10.27 -0.96
CA ALA A 331 -12.44 -9.34 -0.11
C ALA A 331 -12.42 -9.80 1.35
N CYS A 332 -13.55 -10.26 1.91
CA CYS A 332 -13.60 -10.89 3.23
C CYS A 332 -12.63 -12.08 3.31
N GLU A 333 -12.74 -13.04 2.39
CA GLU A 333 -11.91 -14.24 2.37
C GLU A 333 -10.40 -13.91 2.29
N CYS A 334 -10.04 -12.92 1.46
CA CYS A 334 -8.65 -12.48 1.32
C CYS A 334 -8.12 -11.80 2.60
N LEU A 335 -8.89 -10.91 3.21
CA LEU A 335 -8.49 -10.25 4.46
C LEU A 335 -8.41 -11.24 5.63
N GLU A 336 -9.35 -12.18 5.74
CA GLU A 336 -9.30 -13.28 6.71
C GLU A 336 -8.04 -14.13 6.54
N THR A 337 -7.71 -14.47 5.29
CA THR A 337 -6.51 -15.22 4.96
C THR A 337 -5.26 -14.46 5.41
N ILE A 338 -5.14 -13.17 5.10
CA ILE A 338 -4.03 -12.30 5.54
C ILE A 338 -3.97 -12.23 7.07
N TYR A 339 -5.11 -12.12 7.74
CA TYR A 339 -5.23 -11.97 9.19
C TYR A 339 -4.79 -13.24 9.94
N GLY A 340 -5.39 -14.37 9.57
CA GLY A 340 -5.41 -15.60 10.38
C GLY A 340 -4.88 -16.86 9.69
N GLY A 341 -4.66 -16.86 8.37
CA GLY A 341 -4.37 -18.05 7.55
C GLY A 341 -3.10 -18.83 7.93
N ASP A 342 -2.76 -19.89 7.21
CA ASP A 342 -1.53 -20.65 7.49
C ASP A 342 -0.28 -19.80 7.17
N LYS A 343 0.64 -19.66 8.13
CA LYS A 343 1.92 -18.93 7.93
C LYS A 343 2.80 -19.57 6.84
N ARG A 344 2.61 -20.85 6.54
CA ARG A 344 3.36 -21.58 5.50
C ARG A 344 2.80 -21.33 4.11
N LEU A 345 1.52 -21.00 3.99
CA LEU A 345 0.82 -20.87 2.71
C LEU A 345 0.46 -19.42 2.37
N THR A 346 0.37 -18.55 3.37
CA THR A 346 -0.12 -17.18 3.22
C THR A 346 0.95 -16.16 3.58
N TYR A 347 0.93 -14.99 2.91
CA TYR A 347 1.73 -13.85 3.32
C TYR A 347 1.22 -13.27 4.64
N ARG A 348 1.77 -13.75 5.75
CA ARG A 348 1.43 -13.28 7.09
C ARG A 348 2.51 -12.36 7.63
N SER A 349 2.29 -11.07 7.46
CA SER A 349 3.04 -10.03 8.15
C SER A 349 2.20 -9.52 9.33
N GLN A 350 2.80 -9.43 10.52
CA GLN A 350 2.15 -8.80 11.67
C GLN A 350 1.72 -7.37 11.37
N SER A 351 2.43 -6.68 10.47
CA SER A 351 2.05 -5.33 10.03
C SER A 351 0.69 -5.29 9.37
N LEU A 352 0.43 -6.23 8.46
CA LEU A 352 -0.81 -6.29 7.70
C LEU A 352 -1.96 -6.74 8.59
N LYS A 353 -1.71 -7.71 9.49
CA LYS A 353 -2.68 -8.05 10.54
C LYS A 353 -3.05 -6.80 11.34
N ARG A 354 -2.05 -6.04 11.80
CA ARG A 354 -2.30 -4.82 12.58
C ARG A 354 -3.01 -3.74 11.78
N GLN A 355 -2.70 -3.59 10.49
CA GLN A 355 -3.40 -2.68 9.59
C GLN A 355 -4.90 -3.03 9.49
N ILE A 356 -5.24 -4.31 9.37
CA ILE A 356 -6.64 -4.77 9.39
C ILE A 356 -7.29 -4.45 10.74
N GLN A 357 -6.62 -4.76 11.86
CA GLN A 357 -7.12 -4.47 13.21
C GLN A 357 -7.47 -2.99 13.41
N GLN A 358 -6.62 -2.10 12.93
CA GLN A 358 -6.75 -0.65 13.13
C GLN A 358 -7.75 0.00 12.18
N ASN A 359 -7.95 -0.54 10.97
CA ASN A 359 -8.69 0.16 9.92
C ASN A 359 -10.03 -0.49 9.57
N ASP A 360 -10.12 -1.81 9.54
CA ASP A 360 -11.22 -2.50 8.84
C ASP A 360 -11.81 -3.69 9.60
N LEU A 361 -11.28 -4.04 10.79
CA LEU A 361 -11.68 -5.26 11.51
C LEU A 361 -13.15 -5.29 11.93
N ALA A 362 -13.70 -4.14 12.35
CA ALA A 362 -15.11 -4.05 12.73
C ALA A 362 -16.03 -4.32 11.51
N ASP A 363 -15.79 -3.61 10.40
CA ASP A 363 -16.53 -3.81 9.15
C ASP A 363 -16.32 -5.22 8.58
N LEU A 364 -15.12 -5.79 8.70
CA LEU A 364 -14.82 -7.16 8.31
C LEU A 364 -15.66 -8.15 9.11
N ASN A 365 -15.69 -8.03 10.44
CA ASN A 365 -16.50 -8.91 11.28
C ASN A 365 -18.01 -8.75 11.04
N GLU A 366 -18.48 -7.55 10.73
CA GLU A 366 -19.87 -7.31 10.34
C GLU A 366 -20.20 -8.03 9.03
N LEU A 367 -19.43 -7.77 7.96
CA LEU A 367 -19.71 -8.31 6.64
C LEU A 367 -19.54 -9.84 6.59
N ARG A 368 -18.56 -10.39 7.31
CA ARG A 368 -18.40 -11.85 7.47
C ARG A 368 -19.63 -12.51 8.08
N ARG A 369 -20.19 -11.92 9.15
CA ARG A 369 -21.42 -12.43 9.78
C ARG A 369 -22.64 -12.30 8.87
N ALA A 370 -22.67 -11.28 8.02
CA ALA A 370 -23.71 -11.14 7.01
C ALA A 370 -23.65 -12.27 5.96
N PHE A 371 -22.45 -12.67 5.52
CA PHE A 371 -22.27 -13.80 4.60
C PHE A 371 -22.43 -15.18 5.25
N ALA A 372 -22.01 -15.32 6.50
CA ALA A 372 -22.04 -16.57 7.27
C ALA A 372 -22.51 -16.29 8.71
N PRO A 373 -23.84 -16.29 8.97
CA PRO A 373 -24.37 -16.11 10.31
C PRO A 373 -23.77 -17.13 11.30
N GLY A 374 -23.33 -16.65 12.46
CA GLY A 374 -22.70 -17.50 13.49
C GLY A 374 -21.19 -17.71 13.35
N ILE A 375 -20.53 -17.13 12.33
CA ILE A 375 -19.07 -17.19 12.21
C ILE A 375 -18.38 -16.48 13.39
N ALA A 376 -17.28 -17.08 13.88
CA ALA A 376 -16.50 -16.52 14.98
C ALA A 376 -15.93 -15.13 14.63
N VAL A 377 -16.02 -14.22 15.60
CA VAL A 377 -15.48 -12.85 15.50
C VAL A 377 -13.95 -12.90 15.56
N LEU A 378 -13.29 -12.22 14.62
CA LEU A 378 -11.84 -12.03 14.67
C LEU A 378 -11.49 -11.03 15.77
N THR A 379 -10.50 -11.40 16.59
CA THR A 379 -9.96 -10.61 17.71
C THR A 379 -8.55 -10.14 17.42
#